data_AF-A0A9E4TN26-F1
#
_entry.id   AF-A0A9E4TN26-F1
#
_cell.length_a   1.000
_cell.length_b   1.000
_cell.length_c   1.000
_cell.angle_alpha   90.00
_cell.angle_beta   90.00
_cell.angle_gamma   90.00
#
_symmetry.space_group_name_H-M   'P 1'
#
loop_
_entity.id
_entity.type
_entity.pdbx_description
1 polymer ?
#
loop_
_entity_poly.entity_id
_entity_poly.type
_entity_poly.pdbx_seq_one_letter_code
_entity_poly.pdbx_strand_id
1 'polypeptide(L)'
;MLRLALFSFAAIVLSLAVIACGGDDDATPTTSPSITVGASSPAAGTTAPADDGKTEGPSASPAAVTVAPTAPGDIPTAPPVASEGTPAVAPDDEGLFIGQFQGQPIDTEACTYNPTTALVTCPGRGLYAIDPTLVGQDISCDIWIVSGVEEVIQCTVIGPDDIRDTTNYEIME
;
A
#
# COMPACT_ATOMS: atom_id res chain seq x y z
N MET A 1 -63.95 -36.33 7.10
CA MET A 1 -63.99 -34.88 7.38
C MET A 1 -62.73 -34.31 6.72
N LEU A 2 -62.70 -33.94 5.44
CA LEU A 2 -63.36 -32.84 4.72
C LEU A 2 -62.94 -31.43 5.21
N ARG A 3 -62.27 -30.70 4.29
CA ARG A 3 -62.06 -29.24 4.16
C ARG A 3 -60.98 -28.60 5.05
N LEU A 4 -59.86 -28.11 4.52
CA LEU A 4 -59.67 -26.97 3.59
C LEU A 4 -59.96 -25.61 4.27
N ALA A 5 -58.92 -24.97 4.77
CA ALA A 5 -58.82 -23.52 4.93
C ALA A 5 -57.34 -23.15 4.68
N LEU A 6 -56.96 -22.96 3.42
CA LEU A 6 -56.99 -21.67 2.73
C LEU A 6 -56.07 -20.63 3.38
N PHE A 7 -54.90 -20.41 2.77
CA PHE A 7 -54.62 -19.19 2.00
C PHE A 7 -54.47 -17.95 2.89
N SER A 8 -53.25 -17.67 3.33
CA SER A 8 -52.81 -16.29 3.54
C SER A 8 -51.66 -16.01 2.58
N PHE A 9 -52.10 -15.66 1.38
CA PHE A 9 -51.37 -14.92 0.37
C PHE A 9 -50.80 -13.64 0.99
N ALA A 10 -49.50 -13.43 0.89
CA ALA A 10 -48.92 -12.09 0.83
C ALA A 10 -47.69 -12.15 -0.06
N ALA A 11 -47.96 -12.25 -1.37
CA ALA A 11 -47.00 -11.93 -2.41
C ALA A 11 -46.58 -10.47 -2.22
N ILE A 12 -45.33 -10.22 -1.84
CA ILE A 12 -44.74 -8.89 -1.95
C ILE A 12 -44.30 -8.75 -3.40
N VAL A 13 -45.24 -8.24 -4.20
CA VAL A 13 -45.01 -7.71 -5.53
C VAL A 13 -44.33 -6.36 -5.35
N LEU A 14 -43.03 -6.27 -5.60
CA LEU A 14 -42.35 -4.99 -5.75
C LEU A 14 -42.06 -4.77 -7.24
N SER A 15 -43.00 -4.09 -7.89
CA SER A 15 -42.91 -3.61 -9.27
C SER A 15 -42.96 -2.08 -9.25
N LEU A 16 -42.30 -1.47 -10.25
CA LEU A 16 -42.19 -0.02 -10.62
C LEU A 16 -40.82 0.55 -10.21
N ALA A 17 -39.77 0.60 -11.05
CA ALA A 17 -39.59 1.04 -12.45
C ALA A 17 -39.51 2.57 -12.65
N VAL A 18 -38.47 2.96 -13.42
CA VAL A 18 -38.42 4.06 -14.41
C VAL A 18 -37.70 5.38 -14.03
N ILE A 19 -36.51 5.54 -14.67
CA ILE A 19 -35.88 6.72 -15.30
C ILE A 19 -35.37 7.88 -14.43
N ALA A 20 -34.05 8.07 -14.47
CA ALA A 20 -33.45 9.36 -14.82
C ALA A 20 -32.28 9.12 -15.80
N CYS A 21 -32.61 9.19 -17.10
CA CYS A 21 -31.67 9.64 -18.12
C CYS A 21 -31.81 11.16 -18.16
N GLY A 22 -30.70 11.89 -18.01
CA GLY A 22 -30.69 13.34 -18.19
C GLY A 22 -29.42 13.96 -17.67
N GLY A 23 -28.60 14.50 -18.57
CA GLY A 23 -27.51 15.41 -18.21
C GLY A 23 -26.24 15.18 -19.01
N ASP A 24 -26.32 15.36 -20.33
CA ASP A 24 -25.20 15.92 -21.10
C ASP A 24 -25.10 17.39 -20.66
N ASP A 25 -24.07 17.74 -19.90
CA ASP A 25 -23.68 19.12 -19.68
C ASP A 25 -22.14 19.18 -19.58
N ASP A 26 -21.58 19.62 -20.70
CA ASP A 26 -20.27 20.18 -20.90
C ASP A 26 -19.88 21.14 -19.77
N ALA A 27 -18.91 20.75 -18.94
CA ALA A 27 -18.16 21.69 -18.11
C ALA A 27 -16.77 21.14 -17.84
N THR A 28 -15.85 21.50 -18.74
CA THR A 28 -14.42 21.52 -18.48
C THR A 28 -14.10 22.12 -17.11
N PRO A 29 -13.09 21.58 -16.44
CA PRO A 29 -11.97 22.45 -16.13
C PRO A 29 -10.66 21.80 -16.57
N THR A 30 -10.13 22.26 -17.71
CA THR A 30 -8.69 22.19 -17.96
C THR A 30 -8.01 23.15 -17.00
N THR A 31 -7.79 22.72 -15.76
CA THR A 31 -6.82 23.35 -14.87
C THR A 31 -5.49 22.62 -15.05
N SER A 32 -4.76 23.09 -16.06
CA SER A 32 -3.34 22.78 -16.24
C SER A 32 -2.58 23.22 -14.98
N PRO A 33 -1.79 22.36 -14.32
CA PRO A 33 -0.83 22.83 -13.34
C PRO A 33 0.29 23.57 -14.08
N SER A 34 0.31 24.90 -13.95
CA SER A 34 1.46 25.73 -14.34
C SER A 34 2.65 25.36 -13.44
N ILE A 35 3.55 24.50 -13.94
CA ILE A 35 4.87 24.35 -13.33
C ILE A 35 5.69 25.59 -13.71
N THR A 36 5.82 26.51 -12.76
CA THR A 36 6.78 27.61 -12.82
C THR A 36 8.18 27.02 -12.72
N VAL A 37 8.82 26.77 -13.85
CA VAL A 37 10.25 26.41 -13.91
C VAL A 37 11.05 27.63 -13.47
N GLY A 38 11.56 27.58 -12.23
CA GLY A 38 12.54 28.54 -11.73
C GLY A 38 13.85 28.38 -12.50
N ALA A 39 14.06 29.24 -13.50
CA ALA A 39 15.33 29.37 -14.20
C ALA A 39 16.39 29.93 -13.24
N SER A 40 17.33 29.09 -12.81
CA SER A 40 18.54 29.56 -12.15
C SER A 40 19.52 30.07 -13.20
N SER A 41 19.74 31.38 -13.19
CA SER A 41 20.70 32.09 -14.03
C SER A 41 22.15 31.85 -13.56
N PRO A 42 23.11 31.49 -14.44
CA PRO A 42 24.52 31.55 -14.08
C PRO A 42 25.02 32.99 -14.23
N ALA A 43 25.33 33.63 -13.10
CA ALA A 43 26.04 34.90 -13.10
C ALA A 43 27.47 34.71 -13.62
N ALA A 44 27.85 35.58 -14.55
CA ALA A 44 29.13 35.61 -15.21
C ALA A 44 30.23 36.26 -14.34
N GLY A 45 31.46 35.75 -14.53
CA GLY A 45 32.66 36.56 -14.61
C GLY A 45 33.53 36.67 -13.36
N THR A 46 34.79 36.24 -13.46
CA THR A 46 35.95 37.14 -13.34
C THR A 46 37.19 36.50 -13.97
N THR A 47 37.83 37.27 -14.83
CA THR A 47 39.10 37.09 -15.54
C THR A 47 40.30 37.21 -14.61
N ALA A 48 41.34 36.41 -14.84
CA ALA A 48 42.73 36.82 -14.57
C ALA A 48 43.71 36.02 -15.48
N PRO A 49 44.56 36.68 -16.29
CA PRO A 49 45.67 36.05 -16.99
C PRO A 49 46.99 36.27 -16.25
N ALA A 50 47.88 35.26 -16.28
CA ALA A 50 49.29 35.36 -16.70
C ALA A 50 50.13 34.24 -16.09
N ASP A 51 50.85 33.57 -16.98
CA ASP A 51 51.86 32.55 -16.76
C ASP A 51 53.24 33.19 -16.51
N ASP A 52 54.18 32.35 -16.06
CA ASP A 52 55.65 32.49 -16.06
C ASP A 52 56.38 33.10 -14.83
N GLY A 53 57.17 32.25 -14.13
CA GLY A 53 58.09 32.67 -13.06
C GLY A 53 58.70 31.56 -12.15
N LYS A 54 59.62 30.75 -12.69
CA LYS A 54 60.74 29.98 -12.07
C LYS A 54 60.71 29.53 -10.57
N THR A 55 60.72 28.19 -10.44
CA THR A 55 61.24 27.23 -9.42
C THR A 55 61.97 27.70 -8.14
N GLU A 56 61.45 27.26 -6.98
CA GLU A 56 62.20 26.83 -5.78
C GLU A 56 61.73 25.43 -5.31
N GLY A 57 62.62 24.64 -4.70
CA GLY A 57 62.54 23.18 -4.47
C GLY A 57 61.53 22.67 -3.42
N PRO A 58 61.48 21.33 -3.18
CA PRO A 58 60.25 20.60 -2.88
C PRO A 58 59.73 20.85 -1.47
N SER A 59 58.58 21.51 -1.37
CA SER A 59 57.81 21.62 -0.13
C SER A 59 57.02 20.32 0.11
N ALA A 60 56.98 19.94 1.38
CA ALA A 60 56.55 18.67 1.95
C ALA A 60 55.33 18.00 1.27
N SER A 61 55.46 16.68 1.13
CA SER A 61 54.42 15.71 0.77
C SER A 61 53.01 16.14 1.24
N PRO A 62 52.02 16.25 0.35
CA PRO A 62 50.64 16.33 0.79
C PRO A 62 50.31 15.04 1.54
N ALA A 63 49.77 15.18 2.74
CA ALA A 63 49.18 14.08 3.49
C ALA A 63 48.21 13.31 2.59
N ALA A 64 48.22 11.98 2.70
CA ALA A 64 47.25 11.15 2.01
C ALA A 64 45.85 11.70 2.28
N VAL A 65 45.15 12.08 1.22
CA VAL A 65 43.72 12.36 1.29
C VAL A 65 43.07 11.02 1.61
N THR A 66 42.83 10.77 2.89
CA THR A 66 41.92 9.71 3.31
C THR A 66 40.55 10.14 2.79
N VAL A 67 40.18 9.63 1.62
CA VAL A 67 38.82 9.73 1.11
C VAL A 67 37.93 9.15 2.20
N ALA A 68 37.11 9.99 2.82
CA ALA A 68 36.09 9.54 3.75
C ALA A 68 35.25 8.46 3.06
N PRO A 69 34.84 7.38 3.75
CA PRO A 69 33.98 6.37 3.15
C PRO A 69 32.77 7.08 2.54
N THR A 70 32.53 6.84 1.26
CA THR A 70 31.29 7.24 0.59
C THR A 70 30.15 6.76 1.49
N ALA A 71 29.32 7.69 1.96
CA ALA A 71 28.12 7.34 2.71
C ALA A 71 27.41 6.21 1.95
N PRO A 72 26.94 5.14 2.62
CA PRO A 72 26.17 4.10 1.94
C PRO A 72 25.05 4.80 1.19
N GLY A 73 25.06 4.67 -0.14
CA GLY A 73 24.01 5.22 -0.99
C GLY A 73 22.67 4.72 -0.48
N ASP A 74 21.63 5.53 -0.67
CA ASP A 74 20.25 5.26 -0.26
C ASP A 74 19.82 3.83 -0.62
N ILE A 75 20.06 2.91 0.32
CA ILE A 75 19.46 1.59 0.28
C ILE A 75 17.99 1.87 0.55
N PRO A 76 17.04 1.39 -0.29
CA PRO A 76 15.62 1.49 0.02
C PRO A 76 15.44 0.88 1.42
N THR A 77 15.19 1.74 2.41
CA THR A 77 14.91 1.29 3.76
C THR A 77 13.59 0.56 3.64
N ALA A 78 13.56 -0.73 3.96
CA ALA A 78 12.32 -1.48 4.03
C ALA A 78 11.32 -0.68 4.87
N PRO A 79 10.03 -0.65 4.51
CA PRO A 79 9.04 0.02 5.33
C PRO A 79 9.20 -0.39 6.80
N PRO A 80 9.07 0.54 7.76
CA PRO A 80 9.27 0.21 9.16
C PRO A 80 8.36 -0.97 9.53
N VAL A 81 8.94 -2.00 10.15
CA VAL A 81 8.15 -3.07 10.79
C VAL A 81 7.20 -2.38 11.76
N ALA A 82 5.91 -2.65 11.62
CA ALA A 82 4.88 -2.08 12.47
C ALA A 82 5.25 -2.30 13.95
N SER A 83 5.44 -1.22 14.70
CA SER A 83 5.85 -1.26 16.11
C SER A 83 4.69 -1.46 17.08
N GLU A 84 3.47 -1.59 16.56
CA GLU A 84 2.21 -1.66 17.31
C GLU A 84 1.27 -2.67 16.62
N GLY A 85 0.27 -3.19 17.35
CA GLY A 85 -0.71 -4.15 16.83
C GLY A 85 -0.34 -5.62 17.07
N THR A 86 -1.33 -6.51 16.89
CA THR A 86 -1.13 -7.96 16.94
C THR A 86 -0.37 -8.40 15.69
N PRO A 87 0.73 -9.17 15.80
CA PRO A 87 1.47 -9.62 14.62
C PRO A 87 0.60 -10.49 13.72
N ALA A 88 0.70 -10.28 12.41
CA ALA A 88 0.08 -11.09 11.38
C ALA A 88 1.12 -11.39 10.29
N VAL A 89 1.54 -12.65 10.20
CA VAL A 89 2.75 -13.05 9.47
C VAL A 89 2.39 -13.98 8.31
N ALA A 90 2.97 -13.75 7.13
CA ALA A 90 2.76 -14.64 6.00
C ALA A 90 3.40 -16.01 6.32
N PRO A 91 2.64 -17.12 6.22
CA PRO A 91 3.13 -18.45 6.52
C PRO A 91 4.14 -18.91 5.44
N ASP A 92 5.06 -19.78 5.84
CA ASP A 92 6.04 -20.37 4.91
C ASP A 92 5.38 -21.19 3.78
N ASP A 93 4.24 -21.82 4.09
CA ASP A 93 3.41 -22.59 3.14
C ASP A 93 1.94 -22.16 3.28
N GLU A 94 1.56 -21.18 2.46
CA GLU A 94 0.21 -20.61 2.45
C GLU A 94 -0.87 -21.65 2.10
N GLY A 95 -0.56 -22.59 1.21
CA GLY A 95 -1.51 -23.62 0.79
C GLY A 95 -1.83 -24.59 1.92
N LEU A 96 -0.83 -24.98 2.71
CA LEU A 96 -1.02 -25.82 3.89
C LEU A 96 -1.77 -25.07 4.99
N PHE A 97 -1.37 -23.82 5.28
CA PHE A 97 -2.00 -22.97 6.28
C PHE A 97 -3.50 -22.77 5.99
N ILE A 98 -3.83 -22.27 4.79
CA ILE A 98 -5.24 -22.05 4.41
C ILE A 98 -6.01 -23.37 4.27
N GLY A 99 -5.30 -24.44 3.87
CA GLY A 99 -5.86 -25.79 3.79
C GLY A 99 -6.46 -26.31 5.09
N GLN A 100 -5.97 -25.87 6.25
CA GLN A 100 -6.47 -26.33 7.55
C GLN A 100 -7.89 -25.82 7.87
N PHE A 101 -8.33 -24.73 7.22
CA PHE A 101 -9.64 -24.15 7.41
C PHE A 101 -10.70 -24.71 6.45
N GLN A 102 -10.35 -25.66 5.58
CA GLN A 102 -11.30 -26.23 4.63
C GLN A 102 -12.48 -26.91 5.35
N GLY A 103 -13.70 -26.52 4.95
CA GLY A 103 -14.94 -27.04 5.51
C GLY A 103 -15.37 -26.37 6.82
N GLN A 104 -14.60 -25.41 7.33
CA GLN A 104 -15.03 -24.55 8.44
C GLN A 104 -15.93 -23.41 7.93
N PRO A 105 -16.88 -22.92 8.75
CA PRO A 105 -17.57 -21.67 8.46
C PRO A 105 -16.55 -20.51 8.54
N ILE A 106 -16.48 -19.72 7.48
CA ILE A 106 -15.62 -18.54 7.38
C ILE A 106 -16.51 -17.33 7.12
N ASP A 107 -16.50 -16.38 8.05
CA ASP A 107 -17.03 -15.04 7.84
C ASP A 107 -15.89 -14.10 7.45
N THR A 108 -16.15 -13.12 6.59
CA THR A 108 -15.14 -12.15 6.13
C THR A 108 -15.60 -10.72 6.39
N GLU A 109 -14.74 -9.91 6.99
CA GLU A 109 -15.01 -8.49 7.24
C GLU A 109 -13.92 -7.61 6.65
N ALA A 110 -14.32 -6.47 6.05
CA ALA A 110 -13.39 -5.57 5.39
C ALA A 110 -12.50 -4.81 6.40
N CYS A 111 -11.22 -4.70 6.06
CA CYS A 111 -10.21 -3.98 6.82
C CYS A 111 -9.54 -2.89 5.96
N THR A 112 -8.81 -1.99 6.61
CA THR A 112 -8.05 -0.92 5.93
C THR A 112 -6.56 -1.08 6.19
N TYR A 113 -5.77 -1.18 5.12
CA TYR A 113 -4.31 -1.18 5.20
C TYR A 113 -3.75 0.25 5.16
N ASN A 114 -2.85 0.58 6.09
CA ASN A 114 -2.07 1.81 6.07
C ASN A 114 -0.63 1.51 5.62
N PRO A 115 -0.24 1.87 4.39
CA PRO A 115 1.10 1.59 3.88
C PRO A 115 2.21 2.39 4.57
N THR A 116 1.88 3.46 5.28
CA THR A 116 2.89 4.26 6.02
C THR A 116 3.34 3.54 7.29
N THR A 117 2.42 2.83 7.94
CA THR A 117 2.67 2.16 9.23
C THR A 117 2.74 0.64 9.11
N ALA A 118 2.46 0.08 7.93
CA ALA A 118 2.30 -1.36 7.68
C ALA A 118 1.26 -2.03 8.61
N LEU A 119 0.19 -1.31 8.92
CA LEU A 119 -0.88 -1.76 9.82
C LEU A 119 -2.17 -2.02 9.06
N VAL A 120 -2.87 -3.10 9.42
CA VAL A 120 -4.25 -3.36 9.01
C VAL A 120 -5.18 -3.06 10.18
N THR A 121 -6.11 -2.14 9.98
CA THR A 121 -7.17 -1.82 10.95
C THR A 121 -8.46 -2.52 10.54
N CYS A 122 -8.97 -3.40 11.39
CA CYS A 122 -10.22 -4.12 11.19
C CYS A 122 -11.27 -3.59 12.18
N PRO A 123 -12.32 -2.88 11.73
CA PRO A 123 -13.29 -2.23 12.61
C PRO A 123 -13.96 -3.21 13.60
N GLY A 124 -13.83 -2.95 14.90
CA GLY A 124 -14.41 -3.80 15.94
C GLY A 124 -13.65 -5.09 16.25
N ARG A 125 -12.52 -5.33 15.56
CA ARG A 125 -11.70 -6.54 15.65
C ARG A 125 -10.33 -6.23 16.25
N GLY A 126 -9.61 -5.30 15.64
CA GLY A 126 -8.30 -4.92 16.15
C GLY A 126 -7.42 -4.19 15.15
N LEU A 127 -6.14 -4.15 15.51
CA LEU A 127 -5.06 -3.55 14.73
C LEU A 127 -3.96 -4.61 14.57
N TYR A 128 -3.59 -4.88 13.32
CA TYR A 128 -2.72 -5.98 12.95
C TYR A 128 -1.45 -5.48 12.25
N ALA A 129 -0.30 -5.96 12.69
CA ALA A 129 1.02 -5.66 12.13
C ALA A 129 1.37 -6.69 11.06
N ILE A 130 1.38 -6.28 9.79
CA ILE A 130 1.55 -7.19 8.65
C ILE A 130 3.03 -7.39 8.32
N ASP A 131 3.47 -8.64 8.22
CA ASP A 131 4.84 -9.02 7.85
C ASP A 131 4.85 -10.19 6.85
N PRO A 132 5.42 -10.06 5.63
CA PRO A 132 6.09 -8.88 5.08
C PRO A 132 5.12 -7.75 4.74
N THR A 133 5.63 -6.52 4.82
CA THR A 133 4.87 -5.31 4.47
C THR A 133 4.48 -5.30 2.99
N LEU A 134 3.25 -4.92 2.69
CA LEU A 134 2.74 -4.83 1.33
C LEU A 134 3.17 -3.53 0.64
N VAL A 135 3.55 -3.63 -0.64
CA VAL A 135 3.94 -2.51 -1.49
C VAL A 135 3.04 -2.49 -2.74
N GLY A 136 2.31 -1.38 -2.94
CA GLY A 136 1.36 -1.22 -4.05
C GLY A 136 0.48 0.02 -3.85
N GLN A 137 -0.40 0.30 -4.81
CA GLN A 137 -1.33 1.45 -4.73
C GLN A 137 -2.78 1.04 -4.42
N ASP A 138 -3.17 -0.18 -4.81
CA ASP A 138 -4.53 -0.68 -4.66
C ASP A 138 -4.52 -1.95 -3.81
N ILE A 139 -4.54 -1.76 -2.49
CA ILE A 139 -4.48 -2.84 -1.50
C ILE A 139 -5.82 -2.94 -0.79
N SER A 140 -6.48 -4.10 -0.93
CA SER A 140 -7.70 -4.45 -0.19
C SER A 140 -7.35 -5.52 0.83
N CYS A 141 -7.78 -5.38 2.08
CA CYS A 141 -7.59 -6.41 3.10
C CYS A 141 -8.92 -6.77 3.76
N ASP A 142 -9.06 -8.03 4.13
CA ASP A 142 -10.20 -8.60 4.85
C ASP A 142 -9.69 -9.48 5.99
N ILE A 143 -10.42 -9.54 7.09
CA ILE A 143 -10.18 -10.50 8.18
C ILE A 143 -11.10 -11.69 8.03
N TRP A 144 -10.55 -12.90 8.17
CA TRP A 144 -11.31 -14.14 8.18
C TRP A 144 -11.56 -14.57 9.61
N ILE A 145 -12.83 -14.82 9.88
CA ILE A 145 -13.32 -15.28 11.18
C ILE A 145 -13.75 -16.73 11.00
N VAL A 146 -12.89 -17.65 11.44
CA VAL A 146 -13.12 -19.09 11.30
C VAL A 146 -13.78 -19.60 12.56
N SER A 147 -15.01 -20.11 12.44
CA SER A 147 -15.78 -20.59 13.60
C SER A 147 -15.89 -19.59 14.76
N GLY A 148 -15.91 -18.29 14.44
CA GLY A 148 -16.01 -17.19 15.42
C GLY A 148 -14.68 -16.65 15.95
N VAL A 149 -13.53 -17.17 15.47
CA VAL A 149 -12.18 -16.74 15.89
C VAL A 149 -11.47 -16.07 14.72
N GLU A 150 -10.74 -14.99 15.01
CA GLU A 150 -9.97 -14.22 14.04
C GLU A 150 -8.64 -14.92 13.75
N GLU A 151 -8.50 -15.51 12.55
CA GLU A 151 -7.36 -16.39 12.24
C GLU A 151 -6.46 -15.86 11.12
N VAL A 152 -7.05 -15.16 10.14
CA VAL A 152 -6.35 -14.76 8.91
C VAL A 152 -6.62 -13.31 8.58
N ILE A 153 -5.58 -12.58 8.19
CA ILE A 153 -5.72 -11.35 7.40
C ILE A 153 -5.40 -11.69 5.96
N GLN A 154 -6.37 -11.58 5.06
CA GLN A 154 -6.15 -11.73 3.63
C GLN A 154 -5.99 -10.34 3.01
N CYS A 155 -4.89 -10.10 2.32
CA CYS A 155 -4.69 -8.86 1.57
C CYS A 155 -4.46 -9.15 0.09
N THR A 156 -5.09 -8.37 -0.77
CA THR A 156 -4.91 -8.42 -2.22
C THR A 156 -4.33 -7.10 -2.71
N VAL A 157 -3.20 -7.17 -3.40
CA VAL A 157 -2.57 -6.04 -4.09
C VAL A 157 -2.90 -6.13 -5.58
N ILE A 158 -3.37 -5.04 -6.16
CA ILE A 158 -3.53 -4.91 -7.61
C ILE A 158 -2.29 -4.18 -8.16
N GLY A 159 -1.51 -4.89 -8.96
CA GLY A 159 -0.33 -4.37 -9.63
C GLY A 159 -0.68 -3.50 -10.85
N PRO A 160 0.34 -2.83 -11.45
CA PRO A 160 0.15 -1.92 -12.59
C PRO A 160 -0.39 -2.60 -13.86
N ASP A 161 -0.24 -3.92 -13.98
CA ASP A 161 -0.74 -4.73 -15.10
C ASP A 161 -2.09 -5.41 -14.79
N ASP A 162 -2.86 -4.89 -13.81
CA ASP A 162 -4.09 -5.49 -13.26
C ASP A 162 -3.91 -6.92 -12.68
N ILE A 163 -2.66 -7.32 -12.43
CA ILE A 163 -2.33 -8.59 -11.79
C ILE A 163 -2.69 -8.48 -10.31
N ARG A 164 -3.53 -9.42 -9.85
CA ARG A 164 -3.91 -9.54 -8.44
C ARG A 164 -2.96 -10.50 -7.75
N ASP A 165 -2.28 -10.01 -6.73
CA ASP A 165 -1.48 -10.82 -5.83
C ASP A 165 -2.17 -10.86 -4.47
N THR A 166 -2.51 -12.05 -3.99
CA THR A 166 -3.21 -12.25 -2.72
C THR A 166 -2.27 -12.96 -1.77
N THR A 167 -2.09 -12.38 -0.59
CA THR A 167 -1.30 -12.94 0.51
C THR A 167 -2.20 -13.14 1.71
N ASN A 168 -2.09 -14.31 2.33
CA ASN A 168 -2.79 -14.63 3.56
C ASN A 168 -1.80 -14.60 4.73
N TYR A 169 -2.12 -13.83 5.77
CA TYR A 169 -1.30 -13.66 6.96
C TYR A 169 -1.94 -14.38 8.14
N GLU A 170 -1.16 -15.20 8.85
CA GLU A 170 -1.54 -15.85 10.10
C GLU A 170 -1.52 -14.85 11.25
N ILE A 171 -2.62 -14.71 11.98
CA ILE A 171 -2.68 -13.87 13.17
C ILE A 171 -1.98 -14.60 14.33
N MET A 172 -0.96 -13.96 14.90
CA MET A 172 -0.17 -14.52 15.99
C MET A 172 -0.74 -14.07 17.34
N GLU A 173 -1.40 -14.98 18.06
CA GLU A 173 -1.98 -14.75 19.40
C GLU A 173 -0.95 -14.74 20.55
#